data_AF-A0A0L7QQ16-F1
#
_entry.id   AF-A0A0L7QQ16-F1
#
_cell.length_a   1.000
_cell.length_b   1.000
_cell.length_c   1.000
_cell.angle_alpha   90.00
_cell.angle_beta   90.00
_cell.angle_gamma   90.00
#
_symmetry.space_group_name_H-M   'P 1'
#
loop_
_entity.id
_entity.type
_entity.pdbx_description
1 polymer ?
#
loop_
_entity_poly.entity_id
_entity_poly.type
_entity_poly.pdbx_seq_one_letter_code
_entity_poly.pdbx_strand_id
1 'polypeptide(L)'
;MAVATNSFDSWLSKKLQALNTDEGVFGSYIKGILEGDETEDEKTEALESILAGITDDNISKHVTEILKAWAEWLPVEEVSTAKVPVEDVDVRLARMLESQSLPTTTQKSYTEEEKKIRDVILAQYSQMSDEENSEGDGEEDGASGGDCGIEKNTNAAAIIQQEREKRGKAKLESQKKKEKDKEDR
;
A
#
# COMPACT_ATOMS: atom_id res chain seq x y z
N MET A 1 -7.77 42.19 -16.21
CA MET A 1 -7.81 41.20 -17.31
C MET A 1 -8.84 40.15 -16.93
N ALA A 2 -10.11 40.34 -17.30
CA ALA A 2 -11.15 39.34 -17.06
C ALA A 2 -11.17 38.41 -18.26
N VAL A 3 -10.49 37.26 -18.14
CA VAL A 3 -10.72 36.16 -19.07
C VAL A 3 -12.10 35.61 -18.73
N ALA A 4 -13.11 36.05 -19.49
CA ALA A 4 -14.40 35.39 -19.51
C ALA A 4 -14.23 34.04 -20.21
N THR A 5 -13.63 33.08 -19.52
CA THR A 5 -13.72 31.67 -19.91
C THR A 5 -15.16 31.27 -19.66
N ASN A 6 -15.91 31.11 -20.74
CA ASN A 6 -17.01 30.14 -20.79
C ASN A 6 -16.43 28.83 -20.22
N SER A 7 -16.64 28.58 -18.94
CA SER A 7 -16.16 27.41 -18.19
C SER A 7 -17.29 27.02 -17.24
N PHE A 8 -17.41 25.72 -16.99
CA PHE A 8 -18.31 25.19 -15.98
C PHE A 8 -18.15 25.91 -14.64
N ASP A 9 -16.92 26.27 -14.24
CA ASP A 9 -16.65 26.97 -12.98
C ASP A 9 -17.36 28.33 -12.91
N SER A 10 -17.39 29.08 -14.03
CA SER A 10 -18.10 30.38 -14.08
C SER A 10 -19.61 30.20 -14.08
N TRP A 11 -20.12 29.14 -14.71
CA TRP A 11 -21.54 28.81 -14.70
C TRP A 11 -22.00 28.40 -13.30
N LEU A 12 -21.27 27.49 -12.65
CA LEU A 12 -21.58 27.00 -11.31
C LEU A 12 -21.53 28.13 -10.29
N SER A 13 -20.53 29.01 -10.39
CA SER A 13 -20.42 30.20 -9.51
C SER A 13 -21.66 31.09 -9.63
N LYS A 14 -22.13 31.38 -10.85
CA LYS A 14 -23.35 32.19 -11.07
C LYS A 14 -24.60 31.48 -10.57
N LYS A 15 -24.68 30.16 -10.74
CA LYS A 15 -25.79 29.34 -10.28
C LYS A 15 -25.91 29.37 -8.76
N LEU A 16 -24.79 29.23 -8.05
CA LEU A 16 -24.72 29.28 -6.59
C LEU A 16 -25.00 30.69 -6.05
N GLN A 17 -24.47 31.74 -6.68
CA GLN A 17 -24.81 33.13 -6.33
C GLN A 17 -26.30 33.42 -6.50
N ALA A 18 -26.96 32.86 -7.52
CA ALA A 18 -28.41 32.99 -7.70
C ALA A 18 -29.24 32.29 -6.62
N LEU A 19 -28.66 31.27 -5.95
CA LEU A 19 -29.23 30.62 -4.77
C LEU A 19 -28.83 31.31 -3.46
N ASN A 20 -28.15 32.47 -3.55
CA ASN A 20 -27.69 33.26 -2.41
C ASN A 20 -26.74 32.48 -1.46
N THR A 21 -25.88 31.64 -2.03
CA THR A 21 -24.86 30.86 -1.30
C THR A 21 -23.43 31.21 -1.74
N ASP A 22 -22.46 30.83 -0.91
CA ASP A 22 -21.03 31.06 -1.14
C ASP A 22 -20.49 30.11 -2.22
N GLU A 23 -20.10 30.67 -3.37
CA GLU A 23 -19.59 29.90 -4.49
C GLU A 23 -18.23 29.25 -4.23
N GLY A 24 -17.40 29.81 -3.33
CA GLY A 24 -16.06 29.30 -3.05
C GLY A 24 -16.09 28.00 -2.26
N VAL A 25 -16.96 27.95 -1.24
CA VAL A 25 -17.14 26.76 -0.39
C VAL A 25 -17.90 25.68 -1.14
N PHE A 26 -19.09 26.00 -1.68
CA PHE A 26 -19.94 24.98 -2.30
C PHE A 26 -19.49 24.61 -3.71
N GLY A 27 -18.92 25.55 -4.47
CA GLY A 27 -18.47 25.28 -5.84
C GLY A 27 -17.32 24.27 -5.88
N SER A 28 -16.34 24.41 -4.98
CA SER A 28 -15.22 23.47 -4.87
C SER A 28 -15.67 22.08 -4.43
N TYR A 29 -16.62 22.00 -3.50
CA TYR A 29 -17.16 20.73 -3.02
C TYR A 29 -18.00 20.00 -4.08
N ILE A 30 -18.92 20.72 -4.73
CA ILE A 30 -19.74 20.19 -5.84
C ILE A 30 -18.84 19.68 -6.97
N LYS A 31 -17.79 20.44 -7.33
CA LYS A 31 -16.83 20.00 -8.34
C LYS A 31 -16.10 18.71 -7.94
N GLY A 32 -15.68 18.60 -6.68
CA GLY A 32 -15.05 17.38 -6.16
C GLY A 32 -15.95 16.13 -6.30
N ILE A 33 -17.25 16.27 -6.10
CA ILE A 33 -18.23 15.19 -6.31
C ILE A 33 -18.36 14.84 -7.79
N LEU A 34 -18.45 15.86 -8.65
CA LEU A 34 -18.59 15.66 -10.09
C LEU A 34 -17.36 15.00 -10.73
N GLU A 35 -16.17 15.32 -10.23
CA GLU A 35 -14.88 14.76 -10.65
C GLU A 35 -14.58 13.38 -10.02
N GLY A 36 -15.33 12.98 -8.98
CA GLY A 36 -15.20 11.66 -8.36
C GLY A 36 -15.51 10.50 -9.31
N ASP A 37 -15.05 9.30 -8.97
CA ASP A 37 -15.29 8.05 -9.70
C ASP A 37 -16.58 7.32 -9.27
N GLU A 38 -17.38 7.98 -8.45
CA GLU A 38 -18.71 7.54 -7.99
C GLU A 38 -19.70 7.38 -9.16
N THR A 39 -20.70 6.53 -8.96
CA THR A 39 -21.79 6.34 -9.93
C THR A 39 -22.65 7.60 -10.07
N GLU A 40 -23.36 7.76 -11.19
CA GLU A 40 -24.26 8.90 -11.38
C GLU A 40 -25.34 9.00 -10.30
N ASP A 41 -25.82 7.86 -9.79
CA ASP A 41 -26.80 7.80 -8.70
C ASP A 41 -26.19 8.32 -7.39
N GLU A 42 -24.97 7.90 -7.04
CA GLU A 42 -24.25 8.39 -5.85
C GLU A 42 -23.97 9.89 -5.94
N LYS A 43 -23.54 10.37 -7.11
CA LYS A 43 -23.34 11.82 -7.36
C LYS A 43 -24.65 12.59 -7.20
N THR A 44 -25.77 12.03 -7.66
CA THR A 44 -27.09 12.64 -7.54
C THR A 44 -27.48 12.77 -6.07
N GLU A 45 -27.38 11.70 -5.29
CA GLU A 45 -27.69 11.71 -3.85
C GLU A 45 -26.81 12.69 -3.07
N ALA A 46 -25.50 12.72 -3.36
CA ALA A 46 -24.56 13.64 -2.72
C ALA A 46 -24.91 15.10 -3.03
N LEU A 47 -25.23 15.43 -4.29
CA LEU A 47 -25.65 16.77 -4.70
C LEU A 47 -27.00 17.17 -4.09
N GLU A 48 -27.97 16.24 -4.01
CA GLU A 48 -29.24 16.49 -3.34
C GLU A 48 -29.04 16.82 -1.86
N SER A 49 -28.17 16.08 -1.16
CA SER A 49 -27.86 16.33 0.25
C SER A 49 -27.28 17.73 0.49
N ILE A 50 -26.38 18.18 -0.38
CA ILE A 50 -25.74 19.50 -0.28
C ILE A 50 -26.74 20.61 -0.57
N LEU A 51 -27.50 20.46 -1.66
CA LEU A 51 -28.45 21.47 -2.09
C LEU A 51 -29.63 21.57 -1.12
N ALA A 52 -30.03 20.48 -0.46
CA ALA A 52 -30.98 20.51 0.64
C ALA A 52 -30.49 21.35 1.83
N GLY A 53 -29.17 21.48 2.02
CA GLY A 53 -28.58 22.39 3.01
C GLY A 53 -28.56 23.86 2.56
N ILE A 54 -28.80 24.15 1.27
CA ILE A 54 -28.76 25.50 0.69
C ILE A 54 -30.17 26.03 0.42
N THR A 55 -31.06 25.20 -0.13
CA THR A 55 -32.41 25.55 -0.56
C THR A 55 -33.36 24.38 -0.34
N ASP A 56 -34.57 24.68 0.13
CA ASP A 56 -35.65 23.68 0.27
C ASP A 56 -36.44 23.50 -1.04
N ASP A 57 -36.28 24.43 -1.99
CA ASP A 57 -37.05 24.47 -3.22
C ASP A 57 -36.32 23.84 -4.40
N ASN A 58 -37.04 23.02 -5.17
CA ASN A 58 -36.62 22.51 -6.48
C ASN A 58 -35.24 21.80 -6.52
N ILE A 59 -34.85 21.15 -5.41
CA ILE A 59 -33.55 20.47 -5.25
C ILE A 59 -33.22 19.55 -6.44
N SER A 60 -34.10 18.60 -6.78
CA SER A 60 -33.84 17.66 -7.88
C SER A 60 -33.73 18.36 -9.25
N LYS A 61 -34.39 19.52 -9.46
CA LYS A 61 -34.19 20.32 -10.68
C LYS A 61 -32.82 20.97 -10.70
N HIS A 62 -32.34 21.47 -9.56
CA HIS A 62 -31.00 22.03 -9.46
C HIS A 62 -29.91 20.97 -9.67
N VAL A 63 -30.09 19.76 -9.12
CA VAL A 63 -29.17 18.64 -9.35
C VAL A 63 -29.10 18.27 -10.83
N THR A 64 -30.27 18.07 -11.47
CA THR A 64 -30.32 17.72 -12.89
C THR A 64 -29.73 18.81 -13.79
N GLU A 65 -29.92 20.09 -13.47
CA GLU A 65 -29.27 21.20 -14.18
C GLU A 65 -27.74 21.19 -14.02
N ILE A 66 -27.24 20.92 -12.81
CA ILE A 66 -25.80 20.83 -12.53
C ILE A 66 -25.17 19.65 -13.28
N LEU A 67 -25.78 18.46 -13.21
CA LEU A 67 -25.28 17.28 -13.93
C LEU A 67 -25.29 17.49 -15.44
N LYS A 68 -26.36 18.09 -15.98
CA LYS A 68 -26.44 18.42 -17.41
C LYS A 68 -25.38 19.43 -17.82
N ALA A 69 -25.21 20.50 -17.03
CA ALA A 69 -24.17 21.48 -17.26
C ALA A 69 -22.77 20.88 -17.03
N TRP A 70 -22.59 19.83 -16.24
CA TRP A 70 -21.31 19.15 -16.18
C TRP A 70 -21.05 18.37 -17.49
N ALA A 71 -22.04 17.58 -17.92
CA ALA A 71 -21.95 16.77 -19.14
C ALA A 71 -21.74 17.60 -20.42
N GLU A 72 -22.33 18.80 -20.53
CA GLU A 72 -22.13 19.70 -21.67
C GLU A 72 -20.70 20.27 -21.75
N TRP A 73 -19.98 20.29 -20.63
CA TRP A 73 -18.66 20.90 -20.50
C TRP A 73 -17.54 19.88 -20.37
N LEU A 74 -17.86 18.60 -20.14
CA LEU A 74 -16.89 17.53 -20.34
C LEU A 74 -16.37 17.58 -21.78
N PRO A 75 -15.05 17.57 -21.98
CA PRO A 75 -14.48 17.33 -23.30
C PRO A 75 -15.10 16.07 -23.89
N VAL A 76 -15.49 16.14 -25.16
CA VAL A 76 -16.07 15.03 -25.95
C VAL A 76 -15.19 13.76 -25.94
N GLU A 77 -13.99 13.79 -25.39
CA GLU A 77 -13.12 12.60 -25.19
C GLU A 77 -13.52 11.69 -24.02
N GLU A 78 -14.22 12.18 -22.98
CA GLU A 78 -14.57 11.33 -21.82
C GLU A 78 -16.05 10.89 -21.78
N VAL A 79 -16.90 11.48 -22.62
CA VAL A 79 -18.25 10.95 -22.90
C VAL A 79 -18.25 10.12 -24.19
N SER A 80 -17.15 9.41 -24.45
CA SER A 80 -17.33 8.03 -24.87
C SER A 80 -17.78 7.27 -23.62
N THR A 81 -19.10 7.30 -23.36
CA THR A 81 -19.76 6.05 -23.05
C THR A 81 -19.26 5.10 -24.11
N ALA A 82 -18.29 4.27 -23.74
CA ALA A 82 -17.80 3.23 -24.57
C ALA A 82 -19.04 2.38 -24.82
N LYS A 83 -19.68 2.59 -25.97
CA LYS A 83 -20.03 1.47 -26.83
C LYS A 83 -18.71 0.79 -27.10
N VAL A 84 -18.20 0.07 -26.10
CA VAL A 84 -17.31 -1.05 -26.30
C VAL A 84 -18.10 -1.82 -27.35
N PRO A 85 -17.60 -1.94 -28.60
CA PRO A 85 -18.10 -3.01 -29.46
C PRO A 85 -18.03 -4.23 -28.57
N VAL A 86 -19.05 -5.09 -28.57
CA VAL A 86 -19.04 -6.35 -27.83
C VAL A 86 -17.89 -7.20 -28.41
N GLU A 87 -16.66 -6.82 -28.12
CA GLU A 87 -15.47 -7.60 -28.30
C GLU A 87 -15.56 -8.57 -27.13
N ASP A 88 -15.78 -9.81 -27.51
CA ASP A 88 -15.72 -10.96 -26.64
C ASP A 88 -14.54 -10.78 -25.67
N VAL A 89 -14.81 -10.92 -24.37
CA VAL A 89 -13.80 -10.78 -23.31
C VAL A 89 -12.59 -11.66 -23.61
N ASP A 90 -12.84 -12.81 -24.26
CA ASP A 90 -11.83 -13.75 -24.72
C ASP A 90 -10.89 -13.15 -25.78
N VAL A 91 -11.41 -12.34 -26.72
CA VAL A 91 -10.63 -11.66 -27.75
C VAL A 91 -9.76 -10.56 -27.13
N ARG A 92 -10.30 -9.81 -26.15
CA ARG A 92 -9.54 -8.80 -25.42
C ARG A 92 -8.44 -9.43 -24.56
N LEU A 93 -8.75 -10.53 -23.89
CA LEU A 93 -7.80 -11.28 -23.07
C LEU A 93 -6.68 -11.87 -23.92
N ALA A 94 -7.00 -12.48 -25.07
CA ALA A 94 -6.01 -13.02 -26.01
C ALA A 94 -5.05 -11.93 -26.50
N ARG A 95 -5.56 -10.76 -26.88
CA ARG A 95 -4.74 -9.62 -27.33
C ARG A 95 -3.79 -9.13 -26.24
N MET A 96 -4.27 -9.08 -24.98
CA MET A 96 -3.46 -8.66 -23.83
C MET A 96 -2.36 -9.67 -23.49
N LEU A 97 -2.64 -10.97 -23.60
CA LEU A 97 -1.66 -12.04 -23.42
C LEU A 97 -0.61 -12.05 -24.54
N GLU A 98 -1.01 -11.81 -25.79
CA GLU A 98 -0.10 -11.71 -26.93
C GLU A 98 0.84 -10.49 -26.82
N SER A 99 0.35 -9.40 -26.24
CA SER A 99 1.14 -8.18 -25.99
C SER A 99 2.17 -8.36 -24.87
N GLN A 100 1.92 -9.26 -23.92
CA GLN A 100 2.92 -9.68 -22.94
C GLN A 100 3.78 -10.81 -23.51
N SER A 101 4.73 -10.47 -24.38
CA SER A 101 5.83 -11.38 -24.66
C SER A 101 6.65 -11.57 -23.36
N LEU A 102 6.47 -12.72 -22.70
CA LEU A 102 7.27 -13.08 -21.53
C LEU A 102 8.77 -12.99 -21.89
N PRO A 103 9.61 -12.32 -21.07
CA PRO A 103 11.04 -12.39 -21.26
C PRO A 103 11.46 -13.84 -21.06
N THR A 104 11.81 -14.54 -22.15
CA THR A 104 12.43 -15.86 -22.11
C THR A 104 13.59 -15.79 -21.14
N THR A 105 13.44 -16.45 -19.99
CA THR A 105 14.54 -16.65 -19.04
C THR A 105 15.63 -17.41 -19.78
N THR A 106 16.70 -16.71 -20.13
CA THR A 106 17.88 -17.34 -20.71
C THR A 106 18.46 -18.20 -19.60
N GLN A 107 18.42 -19.53 -19.75
CA GLN A 107 19.00 -20.42 -18.76
C GLN A 107 20.49 -20.10 -18.65
N LYS A 108 20.92 -19.65 -17.45
CA LYS A 108 22.33 -19.42 -17.15
C LYS A 108 23.08 -20.76 -17.28
N SER A 109 23.99 -20.83 -18.24
CA SER A 109 24.90 -21.95 -18.40
C SER A 109 25.96 -21.89 -17.29
N TYR A 110 25.78 -22.68 -16.23
CA TYR A 110 26.75 -22.76 -15.14
C TYR A 110 28.04 -23.44 -15.61
N THR A 111 29.17 -22.84 -15.25
CA THR A 111 30.50 -23.42 -15.47
C THR A 111 30.72 -24.65 -14.58
N GLU A 112 31.67 -25.53 -14.94
CA GLU A 112 31.95 -26.75 -14.17
C GLU A 112 32.38 -26.45 -12.72
N GLU A 113 33.07 -25.32 -12.51
CA GLU A 113 33.48 -24.87 -11.17
C GLU A 113 32.28 -24.46 -10.31
N GLU A 114 31.30 -23.73 -10.86
CA GLU A 114 30.07 -23.37 -10.14
C GLU A 114 29.22 -24.58 -9.78
N LYS A 115 29.18 -25.60 -10.65
CA LYS A 115 28.48 -26.86 -10.36
C LYS A 115 29.14 -27.59 -9.18
N LYS A 116 30.47 -27.66 -9.18
CA LYS A 116 31.24 -28.26 -8.08
C LYS A 116 31.00 -27.53 -6.76
N ILE A 117 30.93 -26.19 -6.77
CA ILE A 117 30.62 -25.40 -5.58
C ILE A 117 29.19 -25.69 -5.10
N ARG A 118 28.21 -25.74 -6.00
CA ARG A 118 26.83 -26.09 -5.66
C ARG A 118 26.75 -27.46 -4.99
N ASP A 119 27.46 -28.45 -5.53
CA ASP A 119 27.45 -29.83 -5.01
C ASP A 119 28.10 -29.92 -3.62
N VAL A 120 29.19 -29.18 -3.38
CA VAL A 120 29.82 -29.11 -2.05
C VAL A 120 28.89 -28.50 -1.02
N ILE A 121 28.19 -27.42 -1.37
CA ILE A 121 27.21 -26.78 -0.49
C ILE A 121 26.06 -27.75 -0.18
N LEU A 122 25.53 -28.44 -1.19
CA LEU A 122 24.48 -29.45 -1.01
C LEU A 122 24.94 -30.59 -0.09
N ALA A 123 26.17 -31.08 -0.25
CA ALA A 123 26.73 -32.12 0.60
C ALA A 123 26.85 -31.64 2.06
N GLN A 124 27.26 -30.39 2.29
CA GLN A 124 27.36 -29.82 3.62
C GLN A 124 26.00 -29.75 4.33
N TYR A 125 24.92 -29.41 3.62
CA TYR A 125 23.56 -29.45 4.18
C TYR A 125 23.03 -30.87 4.35
N SER A 126 23.38 -31.79 3.44
CA SER A 126 23.00 -33.21 3.56
C SER A 126 23.62 -33.85 4.80
N GLN A 127 24.87 -33.51 5.15
CA GLN A 127 25.53 -34.03 6.34
C GLN A 127 24.94 -33.46 7.65
N MET A 128 24.44 -32.22 7.64
CA MET A 128 23.77 -31.66 8.82
C MET A 128 22.38 -32.26 9.07
N SER A 129 21.75 -32.88 8.07
CA SER A 129 20.43 -33.51 8.22
C SER A 129 20.49 -35.01 8.56
N ASP A 130 21.64 -35.68 8.42
CA ASP A 130 21.81 -37.12 8.69
C ASP A 130 22.50 -37.40 10.05
N GLU A 131 23.18 -36.40 10.64
CA GLU A 131 23.81 -36.51 11.97
C GLU A 131 22.80 -36.31 13.13
N GLU A 132 21.52 -36.04 12.85
CA GLU A 132 20.44 -35.86 13.85
C GLU A 132 19.53 -37.10 13.99
N ASN A 133 20.00 -38.31 13.69
CA ASN A 133 19.27 -39.55 14.02
C ASN A 133 19.90 -40.31 15.20
N SER A 134 20.53 -39.60 16.15
CA SER A 134 20.95 -40.18 17.43
C SER A 134 20.32 -39.42 18.58
N GLU A 135 19.17 -39.95 19.01
CA GLU A 135 18.69 -40.00 20.38
C GLU A 135 18.54 -38.67 21.14
N GLY A 136 17.28 -38.26 21.36
CA GLY A 136 16.90 -37.67 22.65
C GLY A 136 16.04 -36.41 22.59
N ASP A 137 14.78 -36.62 23.00
CA ASP A 137 13.94 -35.72 23.79
C ASP A 137 13.46 -34.41 23.13
N GLY A 138 12.13 -34.25 23.14
CA GLY A 138 11.45 -33.19 22.42
C GLY A 138 11.46 -31.86 23.16
N GLU A 139 11.70 -30.78 22.43
CA GLU A 139 11.18 -29.46 22.75
C GLU A 139 10.74 -28.78 21.44
N GLU A 140 9.43 -28.54 21.33
CA GLU A 140 8.85 -27.63 20.35
C GLU A 140 9.44 -26.23 20.58
N ASP A 141 10.29 -25.74 19.68
CA ASP A 141 10.57 -24.30 19.58
C ASP A 141 9.92 -23.75 18.31
N GLY A 142 8.87 -22.97 18.53
CA GLY A 142 8.02 -22.40 17.52
C GLY A 142 8.65 -21.22 16.79
N ALA A 143 8.20 -21.05 15.55
CA ALA A 143 8.25 -19.82 14.77
C ALA A 143 9.65 -19.28 14.45
N SER A 144 10.27 -19.89 13.42
CA SER A 144 11.20 -19.18 12.53
C SER A 144 10.43 -18.08 11.78
N GLY A 145 10.25 -16.94 12.45
CA GLY A 145 9.70 -15.72 11.88
C GLY A 145 10.65 -15.19 10.81
N GLY A 146 10.22 -15.32 9.56
CA GLY A 146 10.94 -14.84 8.39
C GLY A 146 11.43 -13.41 8.54
N ASP A 147 12.60 -13.16 7.98
CA ASP A 147 13.25 -11.86 7.84
C ASP A 147 12.40 -10.95 6.93
N CYS A 148 11.28 -10.45 7.45
CA CYS A 148 10.66 -9.24 6.94
C CYS A 148 11.65 -8.12 7.28
N GLY A 149 12.05 -7.30 6.30
CA GLY A 149 13.07 -6.24 6.43
C GLY A 149 12.70 -5.08 7.37
N ILE A 150 12.10 -5.41 8.52
CA ILE A 150 11.75 -4.57 9.63
C ILE A 150 12.75 -4.90 10.73
N GLU A 151 13.45 -3.88 11.22
CA GLU A 151 14.46 -4.04 12.26
C GLU A 151 13.86 -4.70 13.51
N LYS A 152 14.50 -5.77 13.99
CA LYS A 152 14.06 -6.51 15.17
C LYS A 152 14.15 -5.63 16.41
N ASN A 153 13.19 -5.76 17.31
CA ASN A 153 13.22 -5.05 18.59
C ASN A 153 14.44 -5.48 19.42
N THR A 154 15.37 -4.54 19.65
CA THR A 154 16.62 -4.80 20.38
C THR A 154 16.51 -4.56 21.89
N ASN A 155 15.39 -4.03 22.38
CA ASN A 155 15.24 -3.67 23.80
C ASN A 155 15.30 -4.92 24.69
N ALA A 156 14.65 -6.01 24.29
CA ALA A 156 14.68 -7.27 25.04
C ALA A 156 16.09 -7.86 25.10
N ALA A 157 16.79 -7.89 23.96
CA ALA A 157 18.17 -8.37 23.88
C ALA A 157 19.13 -7.51 24.73
N ALA A 158 18.96 -6.18 24.72
CA ALA A 158 19.76 -5.25 25.49
C ALA A 158 19.58 -5.45 27.02
N ILE A 159 18.35 -5.69 27.49
CA ILE A 159 18.07 -5.97 28.90
C ILE A 159 18.75 -7.28 29.34
N ILE A 160 18.61 -8.35 28.55
CA ILE A 160 19.22 -9.65 28.84
C ILE A 160 20.74 -9.55 28.87
N GLN A 161 21.34 -8.81 27.93
CA GLN A 161 22.78 -8.59 27.89
C GLN A 161 23.26 -7.80 29.11
N GLN A 162 22.55 -6.73 29.48
CA GLN A 162 22.90 -5.92 30.65
C GLN A 162 22.84 -6.73 31.95
N GLU A 163 21.84 -7.60 32.11
CA GLU A 163 21.74 -8.48 33.28
C GLU A 163 22.90 -9.49 33.33
N ARG A 164 23.22 -10.10 32.18
CA ARG A 164 24.35 -11.04 32.07
C ARG A 164 25.68 -10.36 32.41
N GLU A 165 25.90 -9.15 31.93
CA GLU A 165 27.10 -8.36 32.24
C GLU A 165 27.17 -7.98 33.73
N LYS A 166 26.06 -7.57 34.34
CA LYS A 166 25.99 -7.28 35.78
C LYS A 166 26.34 -8.53 36.61
N ARG A 167 25.78 -9.69 36.24
CA ARG A 167 26.09 -10.97 36.90
C ARG A 167 27.56 -11.37 36.73
N GLY A 168 28.12 -11.16 35.54
CA GLY A 168 29.54 -11.43 35.25
C GLY A 168 30.47 -10.54 36.07
N LYS A 169 30.21 -9.23 36.12
CA LYS A 169 30.98 -8.25 36.91
C LYS A 169 30.96 -8.60 38.40
N ALA A 170 29.80 -8.93 38.96
CA ALA A 170 29.68 -9.32 40.38
C ALA A 170 30.52 -10.58 40.71
N LYS A 171 30.58 -11.56 39.79
CA LYS A 171 31.43 -12.75 39.98
C LYS A 171 32.92 -12.40 39.96
N LEU A 172 33.33 -11.54 39.03
CA LEU A 172 34.73 -11.14 38.87
C LEU A 172 35.19 -10.29 40.06
N GLU A 173 34.35 -9.35 40.53
CA GLU A 173 34.63 -8.57 41.73
C GLU A 173 34.72 -9.44 42.99
N SER A 174 33.85 -10.45 43.12
CA SER A 174 33.92 -11.40 44.23
C SER A 174 35.22 -12.22 44.20
N GLN A 175 35.63 -12.70 43.02
CA GLN A 175 36.89 -13.44 42.87
C GLN A 175 38.10 -12.54 43.15
N LYS A 176 38.15 -11.34 42.57
CA LYS A 176 39.22 -10.36 42.80
C LYS A 176 39.33 -9.96 44.27
N LYS A 177 38.20 -9.83 44.97
CA LYS A 177 38.20 -9.56 46.42
C LYS A 177 38.81 -10.73 47.20
N LYS A 178 38.44 -11.98 46.87
CA LYS A 178 39.02 -13.18 47.49
C LYS A 178 40.53 -13.30 47.23
N GLU A 179 40.99 -12.95 46.04
CA GLU A 179 42.42 -12.96 45.70
C GLU A 179 43.19 -11.88 46.46
N LYS A 180 42.67 -10.65 46.51
CA LYS A 180 43.28 -9.56 47.28
C LYS A 180 43.36 -9.90 48.78
N ASP A 181 42.28 -10.45 49.35
CA ASP A 181 42.25 -10.88 50.76
C ASP A 181 43.23 -12.05 51.03
N LYS A 182 43.62 -12.81 50.00
CA LYS A 182 44.63 -13.89 50.08
C LYS A 182 46.06 -13.37 49.98
N GLU A 183 46.31 -12.34 49.17
CA GLU A 183 47.63 -11.71 49.04
C GLU A 183 48.01 -10.85 50.26
N ASP A 184 47.02 -10.30 50.97
CA ASP A 184 47.23 -9.44 52.16
C ASP A 184 47.40 -10.25 53.48
N ARG A 185 47.45 -11.59 53.40
CA ARG A 185 47.54 -12.50 54.56
C ARG A 185 48.79 -13.36 54.52
#